data_AF-U1HQ65-F1
#
_entry.id   AF-U1HQ65-F1
#
_cell.length_a   1.000
_cell.length_b   1.000
_cell.length_c   1.000
_cell.angle_alpha   90.00
_cell.angle_beta   90.00
_cell.angle_gamma   90.00
#
_symmetry.space_group_name_H-M   'P 1'
#
loop_
_entity.id
_entity.type
_entity.pdbx_description
1 polymer ?
#
loop_
_entity_poly.entity_id
_entity_poly.type
_entity_poly.pdbx_seq_one_letter_code
_entity_poly.pdbx_strand_id
1 'polypeptide(L)'
;MKIFSLVMSVGSLAHPALALDTRAIDRSRVPFSSGFRQPEPPMVEPEFRANWNQHKWDANVSHIASGFVYNSPSQRKVRVDEAYDSTFGSSLLDYNNVTQEGVANRLWTLSPAITSPPACFEGFTNPAFPLISADFLVANNAIYGGEVHDALAGKVSSWDILYQGAIPVTVLLGEDNIIQGYDFVGPETRARAITRFFNIIVGPIRQMSSSESADQRQIAHQYGERTKLLWNVEGGKK
;
A
#
# COMPACT_ATOMS: atom_id res chain seq x y z
N MET A 1 -50.44 -74.07 3.08
CA MET A 1 -49.13 -73.39 3.17
C MET A 1 -49.39 -71.89 3.29
N LYS A 2 -48.68 -71.22 4.19
CA LYS A 2 -49.05 -69.95 4.84
C LYS A 2 -48.04 -68.87 4.40
N ILE A 3 -48.52 -67.62 4.23
CA ILE A 3 -47.81 -66.31 4.31
C ILE A 3 -46.71 -66.03 3.25
N PHE A 4 -46.37 -64.81 2.78
CA PHE A 4 -46.57 -63.40 3.20
C PHE A 4 -46.60 -62.50 1.95
N SER A 5 -47.43 -61.45 1.96
CA SER A 5 -47.29 -60.28 1.07
C SER A 5 -46.42 -59.25 1.79
N LEU A 6 -45.30 -58.84 1.17
CA LEU A 6 -44.38 -57.85 1.71
C LEU A 6 -44.74 -56.48 1.12
N VAL A 7 -45.38 -55.62 1.91
CA VAL A 7 -45.56 -54.20 1.58
C VAL A 7 -44.29 -53.48 2.03
N MET A 8 -43.47 -53.04 1.08
CA MET A 8 -42.35 -52.14 1.34
C MET A 8 -42.89 -50.71 1.50
N SER A 9 -42.95 -50.24 2.75
CA SER A 9 -43.15 -48.82 3.07
C SER A 9 -41.87 -48.05 2.71
N VAL A 10 -41.94 -47.18 1.71
CA VAL A 10 -40.87 -46.23 1.41
C VAL A 10 -40.99 -45.09 2.41
N GLY A 11 -40.25 -45.19 3.50
CA GLY A 11 -40.10 -44.09 4.45
C GLY A 11 -39.45 -42.90 3.75
N SER A 12 -40.21 -41.81 3.62
CA SER A 12 -39.68 -40.51 3.19
C SER A 12 -38.72 -40.00 4.28
N LEU A 13 -37.42 -40.12 4.02
CA LEU A 13 -36.39 -39.41 4.79
C LEU A 13 -36.45 -37.93 4.40
N ALA A 14 -37.25 -37.17 5.15
CA ALA A 14 -37.19 -35.72 5.13
C ALA A 14 -35.78 -35.28 5.51
N HIS A 15 -34.98 -34.94 4.50
CA HIS A 15 -33.70 -34.28 4.73
C HIS A 15 -34.01 -32.90 5.32
N PRO A 16 -33.39 -32.50 6.44
CA PRO A 16 -33.50 -31.13 6.90
C PRO A 16 -32.90 -30.25 5.80
N ALA A 17 -33.76 -29.45 5.16
CA ALA A 17 -33.30 -28.37 4.30
C ALA A 17 -32.41 -27.49 5.18
N LEU A 18 -31.12 -27.43 4.86
CA LEU A 18 -30.21 -26.45 5.44
C LEU A 18 -30.87 -25.08 5.24
N ALA A 19 -31.30 -24.47 6.33
CA ALA A 19 -31.79 -23.11 6.32
C ALA A 19 -30.65 -22.25 5.77
N LEU A 20 -30.79 -21.82 4.51
CA LEU A 20 -29.89 -20.86 3.90
C LEU A 20 -29.93 -19.63 4.81
N ASP A 21 -28.82 -19.31 5.47
CA ASP A 21 -28.72 -18.09 6.26
C ASP A 21 -29.03 -16.90 5.34
N THR A 22 -30.25 -16.37 5.47
CA THR A 22 -30.78 -15.29 4.62
C THR A 22 -30.34 -13.93 5.13
N ARG A 23 -29.17 -13.78 5.76
CA ARG A 23 -28.50 -12.48 5.76
C ARG A 23 -28.48 -12.03 4.31
N ALA A 24 -29.28 -11.01 4.00
CA ALA A 24 -29.53 -10.59 2.64
C ALA A 24 -28.19 -10.27 2.00
N ILE A 25 -27.66 -11.20 1.22
CA ILE A 25 -26.47 -10.97 0.43
C ILE A 25 -26.84 -9.78 -0.45
N ASP A 26 -26.13 -8.67 -0.31
CA ASP A 26 -26.28 -7.56 -1.24
C ASP A 26 -25.88 -8.07 -2.63
N ARG A 27 -26.89 -8.49 -3.37
CA ARG A 27 -26.77 -9.08 -4.69
C ARG A 27 -26.28 -8.07 -5.73
N SER A 28 -26.21 -6.77 -5.38
CA SER A 28 -25.74 -5.74 -6.30
C SER A 28 -24.24 -5.77 -6.55
N ARG A 29 -23.46 -6.40 -5.64
CA ARG A 29 -21.99 -6.47 -5.73
C ARG A 29 -21.44 -7.86 -6.00
N VAL A 30 -22.31 -8.85 -6.21
CA VAL A 30 -21.91 -10.23 -6.52
C VAL A 30 -21.76 -10.35 -8.05
N PRO A 31 -20.55 -10.63 -8.60
CA PRO A 31 -20.30 -10.54 -10.05
C PRO A 31 -21.21 -11.41 -10.95
N PHE A 32 -21.74 -12.52 -10.41
CA PHE A 32 -22.62 -13.43 -11.14
C PHE A 32 -24.09 -13.33 -10.71
N SER A 33 -24.46 -12.25 -10.02
CA SER A 33 -25.84 -11.96 -9.69
C SER A 33 -26.52 -11.21 -10.84
N SER A 34 -27.77 -11.59 -11.15
CA SER A 34 -28.60 -10.86 -12.12
C SER A 34 -28.91 -9.42 -11.68
N GLY A 35 -28.69 -9.09 -10.40
CA GLY A 35 -28.83 -7.75 -9.85
C GLY A 35 -27.53 -6.95 -9.79
N PHE A 36 -26.41 -7.49 -10.30
CA PHE A 36 -25.12 -6.81 -10.25
C PHE A 36 -25.19 -5.44 -10.93
N ARG A 37 -24.64 -4.44 -10.26
CA ARG A 37 -24.41 -3.10 -10.79
C ARG A 37 -23.02 -2.67 -10.37
N GLN A 38 -22.22 -2.23 -11.33
CA GLN A 38 -20.91 -1.64 -11.05
C GLN A 38 -21.10 -0.52 -10.02
N PRO A 39 -20.54 -0.65 -8.81
CA PRO A 39 -20.61 0.42 -7.83
C PRO A 39 -19.76 1.61 -8.30
N GLU A 40 -20.21 2.81 -7.95
CA GLU A 40 -19.40 4.02 -8.15
C GLU A 40 -18.11 3.94 -7.31
N PRO A 41 -16.96 4.36 -7.84
CA PRO A 41 -15.72 4.43 -7.06
C PRO A 41 -15.89 5.31 -5.81
N PRO A 42 -15.48 4.84 -4.63
CA PRO A 42 -15.53 5.66 -3.43
C PRO A 42 -14.40 6.69 -3.43
N MET A 43 -14.60 7.76 -2.66
CA MET A 43 -13.50 8.61 -2.21
C MET A 43 -12.63 7.84 -1.21
N VAL A 44 -11.33 8.08 -1.21
CA VAL A 44 -10.36 7.44 -0.32
C VAL A 44 -9.85 8.40 0.75
N GLU A 45 -9.33 7.85 1.85
CA GLU A 45 -8.62 8.64 2.86
C GLU A 45 -7.24 9.09 2.34
N PRO A 46 -7.05 10.39 2.04
CA PRO A 46 -5.95 10.83 1.20
C PRO A 46 -4.72 11.27 1.99
N GLU A 47 -4.89 11.73 3.22
CA GLU A 47 -3.77 12.17 4.07
C GLU A 47 -3.40 11.00 4.97
N PHE A 48 -2.25 10.38 4.74
CA PHE A 48 -1.82 9.28 5.58
C PHE A 48 -0.32 9.09 5.58
N ARG A 49 0.14 8.41 6.61
CA ARG A 49 1.49 7.86 6.68
C ARG A 49 1.45 6.40 7.07
N ALA A 50 2.36 5.59 6.53
CA ALA A 50 2.34 4.15 6.74
C ALA A 50 3.72 3.54 6.57
N ASN A 51 3.95 2.39 7.20
CA ASN A 51 5.02 1.50 6.75
C ASN A 51 4.57 0.85 5.44
N TRP A 52 5.52 0.45 4.60
CA TRP A 52 5.20 -0.27 3.37
C TRP A 52 6.22 -1.37 3.08
N ASN A 53 5.76 -2.39 2.37
CA ASN A 53 6.59 -3.40 1.73
C ASN A 53 6.18 -3.51 0.26
N GLN A 54 7.16 -3.57 -0.65
CA GLN A 54 6.94 -3.87 -2.05
C GLN A 54 7.81 -5.04 -2.45
N HIS A 55 7.19 -6.03 -3.11
CA HIS A 55 7.93 -7.06 -3.84
C HIS A 55 7.73 -6.82 -5.32
N LYS A 56 8.84 -6.61 -6.05
CA LYS A 56 8.88 -6.51 -7.50
C LYS A 56 9.60 -7.73 -8.07
N TRP A 57 8.99 -8.42 -9.02
CA TRP A 57 9.61 -9.57 -9.66
C TRP A 57 9.22 -9.77 -11.13
N ASP A 58 10.13 -10.41 -11.87
CA ASP A 58 9.92 -10.98 -13.19
C ASP A 58 10.77 -12.26 -13.33
N ALA A 59 11.02 -12.72 -14.56
CA ALA A 59 11.83 -13.93 -14.80
C ALA A 59 13.31 -13.77 -14.37
N ASN A 60 13.81 -12.55 -14.23
CA ASN A 60 15.22 -12.23 -13.98
C ASN A 60 15.44 -11.48 -12.66
N VAL A 61 14.42 -10.83 -12.11
CA VAL A 61 14.50 -9.99 -10.93
C VAL A 61 13.55 -10.50 -9.85
N SER A 62 14.02 -10.49 -8.59
CA SER A 62 13.18 -10.57 -7.40
C SER A 62 13.75 -9.63 -6.35
N HIS A 63 13.08 -8.50 -6.14
CA HIS A 63 13.56 -7.40 -5.32
C HIS A 63 12.48 -6.99 -4.32
N ILE A 64 12.82 -6.99 -3.04
CA ILE A 64 11.94 -6.55 -1.95
C ILE A 64 12.53 -5.28 -1.36
N ALA A 65 11.70 -4.24 -1.32
CA ALA A 65 11.99 -2.99 -0.64
C ALA A 65 10.94 -2.74 0.44
N SER A 66 11.38 -2.07 1.50
CA SER A 66 10.53 -1.75 2.64
C SER A 66 10.83 -0.35 3.13
N GLY A 67 9.87 0.30 3.76
CA GLY A 67 10.15 1.56 4.43
C GLY A 67 8.91 2.29 4.91
N PHE A 68 8.91 3.61 4.78
CA PHE A 68 7.85 4.47 5.29
C PHE A 68 7.40 5.47 4.23
N VAL A 69 6.10 5.67 4.09
CA VAL A 69 5.51 6.60 3.13
C VAL A 69 4.72 7.67 3.84
N TYR A 70 4.77 8.88 3.30
CA TYR A 70 3.95 10.03 3.65
C TYR A 70 3.24 10.49 2.38
N ASN A 71 1.92 10.35 2.31
CA ASN A 71 1.12 10.85 1.20
C ASN A 71 0.33 12.08 1.66
N SER A 72 0.71 13.26 1.17
CA SER A 72 0.09 14.54 1.55
C SER A 72 -0.40 15.33 0.33
N PRO A 73 -1.63 15.06 -0.14
CA PRO A 73 -2.25 15.83 -1.22
C PRO A 73 -2.47 17.30 -0.90
N SER A 74 -2.72 17.67 0.36
CA SER A 74 -2.82 19.07 0.79
C SER A 74 -1.53 19.84 0.56
N GLN A 75 -0.38 19.18 0.64
CA GLN A 75 0.92 19.74 0.30
C GLN A 75 1.39 19.40 -1.12
N ARG A 76 0.62 18.56 -1.83
CA ARG A 76 0.95 17.97 -3.13
C ARG A 76 2.31 17.29 -3.13
N LYS A 77 2.57 16.50 -2.08
CA LYS A 77 3.86 15.82 -1.88
C LYS A 77 3.67 14.37 -1.48
N VAL A 78 4.59 13.54 -1.96
CA VAL A 78 4.79 12.19 -1.46
C VAL A 78 6.24 12.08 -1.03
N ARG A 79 6.46 11.60 0.20
CA ARG A 79 7.80 11.19 0.64
C ARG A 79 7.82 9.69 0.82
N VAL A 80 8.83 9.05 0.28
CA VAL A 80 9.06 7.61 0.41
C VAL A 80 10.46 7.41 0.94
N ASP A 81 10.54 6.87 2.14
CA ASP A 81 11.77 6.34 2.70
C ASP A 81 11.79 4.83 2.40
N GLU A 82 12.94 4.33 1.97
CA GLU A 82 13.10 2.94 1.54
C GLU A 82 14.44 2.36 2.00
N ALA A 83 14.45 1.04 2.19
CA ALA A 83 15.64 0.25 2.41
C ALA A 83 15.56 -1.05 1.60
N TYR A 84 16.65 -1.41 0.94
CA TYR A 84 16.83 -2.62 0.15
C TYR A 84 18.32 -2.87 -0.07
N ASP A 85 18.79 -4.12 -0.20
CA ASP A 85 20.17 -4.47 -0.60
C ASP A 85 21.28 -3.57 -0.04
N SER A 86 21.31 -3.41 1.29
CA SER A 86 22.27 -2.54 2.02
C SER A 86 22.26 -1.04 1.61
N THR A 87 21.20 -0.62 0.95
CA THR A 87 20.94 0.74 0.49
C THR A 87 19.78 1.35 1.28
N PHE A 88 19.92 2.60 1.67
CA PHE A 88 18.84 3.44 2.18
C PHE A 88 18.57 4.56 1.19
N GLY A 89 17.29 4.80 0.89
CA GLY A 89 16.81 5.87 0.03
C GLY A 89 15.76 6.73 0.74
N SER A 90 15.73 8.02 0.41
CA SER A 90 14.61 8.90 0.75
C SER A 90 14.29 9.79 -0.45
N SER A 91 13.13 9.58 -1.05
CA SER A 91 12.61 10.35 -2.18
C SER A 91 11.57 11.35 -1.69
N LEU A 92 11.71 12.60 -2.11
CA LEU A 92 10.69 13.64 -1.97
C LEU A 92 10.15 14.03 -3.33
N LEU A 93 8.96 13.51 -3.64
CA LEU A 93 8.21 13.78 -4.86
C LEU A 93 7.34 15.02 -4.68
N ASP A 94 7.54 16.04 -5.52
CA ASP A 94 6.80 17.31 -5.48
C ASP A 94 5.83 17.42 -6.66
N TYR A 95 4.56 17.09 -6.42
CA TYR A 95 3.48 17.15 -7.39
C TYR A 95 2.94 18.57 -7.63
N ASN A 96 3.58 19.61 -7.05
CA ASN A 96 3.43 20.98 -7.53
C ASN A 96 4.28 21.25 -8.78
N ASN A 97 5.28 20.42 -9.06
CA ASN A 97 6.19 20.57 -10.18
C ASN A 97 6.22 19.30 -11.03
N VAL A 98 5.34 19.25 -12.01
CA VAL A 98 5.16 18.12 -12.93
C VAL A 98 5.44 18.58 -14.35
N THR A 99 6.24 17.81 -15.08
CA THR A 99 6.57 18.03 -16.50
C THR A 99 6.23 16.78 -17.31
N GLN A 100 6.51 16.80 -18.61
CA GLN A 100 6.39 15.62 -19.46
C GLN A 100 7.38 14.50 -19.08
N GLU A 101 8.49 14.85 -18.41
CA GLU A 101 9.49 13.90 -17.92
C GLU A 101 9.07 13.22 -16.61
N GLY A 102 8.07 13.78 -15.93
CA GLY A 102 7.48 13.21 -14.71
C GLY A 102 7.37 14.22 -13.57
N VAL A 103 7.53 13.75 -12.35
CA VAL A 103 7.38 14.52 -11.12
C VAL A 103 8.75 14.93 -10.60
N ALA A 104 8.90 16.17 -10.17
CA ALA A 104 10.14 16.64 -9.54
C ALA A 104 10.45 15.79 -8.31
N ASN A 105 11.69 15.30 -8.22
CA ASN A 105 12.16 14.43 -7.17
C ASN A 105 13.50 14.92 -6.65
N ARG A 106 13.62 14.93 -5.32
CA ARG A 106 14.91 14.97 -4.64
C ARG A 106 15.10 13.65 -3.90
N LEU A 107 16.11 12.90 -4.31
CA LEU A 107 16.43 11.57 -3.76
C LEU A 107 17.79 11.62 -3.07
N TRP A 108 17.81 11.23 -1.80
CA TRP A 108 19.05 10.96 -1.06
C TRP A 108 19.26 9.46 -0.94
N THR A 109 20.47 9.00 -1.21
CA THR A 109 20.81 7.57 -1.14
C THR A 109 22.09 7.35 -0.36
N LEU A 110 22.08 6.37 0.55
CA LEU A 110 23.24 5.86 1.27
C LEU A 110 23.48 4.42 0.81
N SER A 111 24.60 4.16 0.15
CA SER A 111 24.95 2.83 -0.37
C SER A 111 26.48 2.68 -0.47
N PRO A 112 27.06 1.50 -0.21
CA PRO A 112 26.41 0.25 0.23
C PRO A 112 26.26 0.17 1.76
N ALA A 113 26.46 1.27 2.49
CA ALA A 113 26.34 1.28 3.95
C ALA A 113 25.89 2.67 4.45
N ILE A 114 25.37 2.71 5.69
CA ILE A 114 24.95 3.97 6.34
C ILE A 114 26.12 4.95 6.58
N THR A 115 27.36 4.46 6.53
CA THR A 115 28.58 5.26 6.64
C THR A 115 29.04 5.84 5.30
N SER A 116 28.40 5.45 4.19
CA SER A 116 28.74 5.99 2.87
C SER A 116 28.36 7.47 2.78
N PRO A 117 29.12 8.28 2.01
CA PRO A 117 28.69 9.62 1.67
C PRO A 117 27.32 9.57 0.95
N PRO A 118 26.37 10.46 1.28
CA PRO A 118 25.08 10.47 0.61
C PRO A 118 25.23 10.90 -0.85
N ALA A 119 24.67 10.11 -1.76
CA ALA A 119 24.40 10.55 -3.12
C ALA A 119 23.10 11.36 -3.14
N CYS A 120 23.05 12.43 -3.94
CA CYS A 120 21.86 13.23 -4.12
C CYS A 120 21.52 13.28 -5.61
N PHE A 121 20.29 12.89 -5.94
CA PHE A 121 19.69 13.14 -7.24
C PHE A 121 18.65 14.25 -7.11
N GLU A 122 18.63 15.16 -8.08
CA GLU A 122 17.63 16.21 -8.22
C GLU A 122 17.25 16.30 -9.70
N GLY A 123 15.97 16.05 -10.01
CA GLY A 123 15.48 15.99 -11.38
C GLY A 123 14.03 15.50 -11.44
N PHE A 124 13.58 15.07 -12.62
CA PHE A 124 12.24 14.52 -12.82
C PHE A 124 12.29 12.99 -12.91
N THR A 125 11.27 12.32 -12.39
CA THR A 125 11.14 10.86 -12.45
C THR A 125 9.69 10.46 -12.69
N ASN A 126 9.46 9.27 -13.26
CA ASN A 126 8.14 8.64 -13.22
C ASN A 126 7.99 7.90 -11.88
N PRO A 127 7.21 8.41 -10.93
CA PRO A 127 7.20 7.85 -9.58
C PRO A 127 6.45 6.51 -9.54
N ALA A 128 7.03 5.54 -8.83
CA ALA A 128 6.30 4.31 -8.48
C ALA A 128 5.18 4.58 -7.46
N PHE A 129 5.33 5.62 -6.64
CA PHE A 129 4.36 6.03 -5.62
C PHE A 129 3.57 7.25 -6.07
N PRO A 130 2.28 7.09 -6.47
CA PRO A 130 1.45 8.19 -6.93
C PRO A 130 1.06 9.13 -5.79
N LEU A 131 0.66 10.36 -6.12
CA LEU A 131 -0.10 11.20 -5.19
C LEU A 131 -1.53 10.66 -5.11
N ILE A 132 -1.89 10.10 -3.96
CA ILE A 132 -3.22 9.55 -3.73
C ILE A 132 -4.12 10.67 -3.20
N SER A 133 -4.85 11.35 -4.08
CA SER A 133 -5.88 12.33 -3.70
C SER A 133 -7.17 11.66 -3.22
N ALA A 134 -8.07 12.44 -2.63
CA ALA A 134 -9.34 11.91 -2.11
C ALA A 134 -10.19 11.26 -3.22
N ASP A 135 -10.14 11.84 -4.42
CA ASP A 135 -10.81 11.38 -5.62
C ASP A 135 -9.99 10.38 -6.44
N PHE A 136 -8.89 9.81 -5.90
CA PHE A 136 -7.94 9.00 -6.69
C PHE A 136 -8.62 7.90 -7.53
N LEU A 137 -9.58 7.16 -6.95
CA LEU A 137 -10.31 6.12 -7.68
C LEU A 137 -11.31 6.70 -8.68
N VAL A 138 -12.01 7.78 -8.31
CA VAL A 138 -12.99 8.47 -9.16
C VAL A 138 -12.31 9.09 -10.38
N ALA A 139 -11.23 9.85 -10.17
CA ALA A 139 -10.48 10.54 -11.22
C ALA A 139 -9.84 9.57 -12.22
N ASN A 140 -9.59 8.32 -11.82
CA ASN A 140 -9.06 7.28 -12.67
C ASN A 140 -10.15 6.32 -13.23
N ASN A 141 -11.43 6.66 -13.06
CA ASN A 141 -12.57 5.83 -13.50
C ASN A 141 -12.45 4.37 -13.04
N ALA A 142 -12.17 4.15 -11.75
CA ALA A 142 -11.90 2.82 -11.23
C ALA A 142 -13.07 1.84 -11.48
N ILE A 143 -12.73 0.59 -11.75
CA ILE A 143 -13.68 -0.50 -11.93
C ILE A 143 -13.61 -1.41 -10.71
N TYR A 144 -14.75 -1.90 -10.24
CA TYR A 144 -14.81 -2.73 -9.05
C TYR A 144 -14.42 -4.16 -9.42
N GLY A 145 -13.30 -4.64 -8.88
CA GLY A 145 -12.78 -5.99 -9.10
C GLY A 145 -13.41 -7.05 -8.19
N GLY A 146 -14.14 -6.63 -7.16
CA GLY A 146 -14.79 -7.52 -6.19
C GLY A 146 -14.15 -7.49 -4.80
N GLU A 147 -14.79 -8.21 -3.87
CA GLU A 147 -14.24 -8.49 -2.55
C GLU A 147 -13.13 -9.54 -2.64
N VAL A 148 -11.98 -9.25 -2.05
CA VAL A 148 -10.79 -10.10 -2.05
C VAL A 148 -10.35 -10.31 -0.59
N HIS A 149 -9.87 -11.51 -0.30
CA HIS A 149 -9.17 -11.77 0.96
C HIS A 149 -7.66 -11.71 0.71
N ASP A 150 -7.05 -10.57 1.02
CA ASP A 150 -5.60 -10.40 0.97
C ASP A 150 -4.96 -11.04 2.21
N ALA A 151 -3.84 -11.74 2.03
CA ALA A 151 -3.19 -12.46 3.12
C ALA A 151 -2.59 -11.54 4.21
N LEU A 152 -2.35 -10.26 3.88
CA LEU A 152 -1.69 -9.29 4.75
C LEU A 152 -2.67 -8.21 5.23
N ALA A 153 -3.61 -7.79 4.39
CA ALA A 153 -4.62 -6.77 4.71
C ALA A 153 -5.99 -7.36 5.13
N GLY A 154 -6.20 -8.67 5.00
CA GLY A 154 -7.48 -9.31 5.30
C GLY A 154 -8.53 -9.05 4.21
N LYS A 155 -9.79 -8.87 4.62
CA LYS A 155 -10.89 -8.61 3.68
C LYS A 155 -10.82 -7.17 3.15
N VAL A 156 -10.68 -7.03 1.84
CA VAL A 156 -10.59 -5.74 1.13
C VAL A 156 -11.49 -5.77 -0.11
N SER A 157 -11.83 -4.59 -0.62
CA SER A 157 -12.37 -4.44 -1.98
C SER A 157 -11.24 -4.12 -2.95
N SER A 158 -11.30 -4.69 -4.14
CA SER A 158 -10.36 -4.42 -5.23
C SER A 158 -10.95 -3.44 -6.23
N TRP A 159 -10.12 -2.50 -6.68
CA TRP A 159 -10.48 -1.46 -7.63
C TRP A 159 -9.40 -1.32 -8.70
N ASP A 160 -9.76 -1.59 -9.95
CA ASP A 160 -8.82 -1.56 -11.06
C ASP A 160 -8.83 -0.21 -11.78
N ILE A 161 -7.65 0.34 -12.04
CA ILE A 161 -7.44 1.59 -12.77
C ILE A 161 -6.38 1.42 -13.87
N LEU A 162 -6.36 2.35 -14.82
CA LEU A 162 -5.21 2.58 -15.71
C LEU A 162 -4.44 3.81 -15.21
N TYR A 163 -3.42 3.59 -14.39
CA TYR A 163 -2.56 4.66 -13.91
C TYR A 163 -1.80 5.28 -15.09
N GLN A 164 -1.81 6.62 -15.16
CA GLN A 164 -1.31 7.40 -16.31
C GLN A 164 -1.91 6.96 -17.66
N GLY A 165 -3.10 6.37 -17.65
CA GLY A 165 -3.80 5.88 -18.84
C GLY A 165 -3.21 4.63 -19.48
N ALA A 166 -2.16 4.02 -18.90
CA ALA A 166 -1.44 2.92 -19.54
C ALA A 166 -1.08 1.75 -18.62
N ILE A 167 -0.87 2.00 -17.32
CA ILE A 167 -0.38 0.97 -16.39
C ILE A 167 -1.56 0.37 -15.63
N PRO A 168 -1.88 -0.93 -15.80
CA PRO A 168 -2.92 -1.57 -15.01
C PRO A 168 -2.52 -1.61 -13.55
N VAL A 169 -3.36 -1.06 -12.69
CA VAL A 169 -3.17 -1.06 -11.24
C VAL A 169 -4.43 -1.56 -10.56
N THR A 170 -4.29 -2.55 -9.67
CA THR A 170 -5.33 -2.96 -8.73
C THR A 170 -5.07 -2.29 -7.39
N VAL A 171 -5.96 -1.40 -6.97
CA VAL A 171 -5.94 -0.76 -5.64
C VAL A 171 -6.74 -1.62 -4.67
N LEU A 172 -6.17 -1.91 -3.51
CA LEU A 172 -6.83 -2.64 -2.42
C LEU A 172 -7.32 -1.65 -1.38
N LEU A 173 -8.62 -1.66 -1.14
CA LEU A 173 -9.31 -0.71 -0.29
C LEU A 173 -9.94 -1.45 0.90
N GLY A 174 -9.50 -1.11 2.10
CA GLY A 174 -9.97 -1.71 3.35
C GLY A 174 -11.19 -0.99 3.93
N GLU A 175 -11.40 -1.15 5.24
CA GLU A 175 -12.40 -0.39 5.98
C GLU A 175 -12.18 1.13 5.85
N ASP A 176 -13.27 1.89 5.93
CA ASP A 176 -13.30 3.35 5.84
C ASP A 176 -12.62 3.94 4.58
N ASN A 177 -12.59 3.17 3.49
CA ASN A 177 -11.93 3.56 2.23
C ASN A 177 -10.44 3.91 2.39
N ILE A 178 -9.74 3.24 3.31
CA ILE A 178 -8.30 3.36 3.47
C ILE A 178 -7.60 2.44 2.47
N ILE A 179 -6.66 2.98 1.69
CA ILE A 179 -5.87 2.18 0.75
C ILE A 179 -4.88 1.31 1.54
N GLN A 180 -5.04 -0.01 1.40
CA GLN A 180 -4.20 -1.03 2.04
C GLN A 180 -3.03 -1.47 1.14
N GLY A 181 -3.11 -1.16 -0.15
CA GLY A 181 -2.06 -1.50 -1.10
C GLY A 181 -2.46 -1.19 -2.53
N TYR A 182 -1.50 -1.34 -3.44
CA TYR A 182 -1.78 -1.35 -4.87
C TYR A 182 -0.77 -2.25 -5.59
N ASP A 183 -1.28 -2.98 -6.58
CA ASP A 183 -0.55 -3.96 -7.37
C ASP A 183 -0.51 -3.48 -8.81
N PHE A 184 0.64 -3.59 -9.47
CA PHE A 184 0.74 -3.24 -10.88
C PHE A 184 1.62 -4.22 -11.66
N VAL A 185 1.43 -4.23 -12.97
CA VAL A 185 2.31 -4.93 -13.91
C VAL A 185 2.96 -3.91 -14.83
N GLY A 186 4.28 -3.81 -14.76
CA GLY A 186 5.06 -2.92 -15.62
C GLY A 186 4.85 -3.30 -17.08
N PRO A 187 4.43 -2.37 -17.96
CA PRO A 187 4.03 -2.70 -19.34
C PRO A 187 5.21 -3.23 -20.18
N GLU A 188 6.43 -2.76 -19.91
CA GLU A 188 7.62 -3.08 -20.72
C GLU A 188 8.29 -4.38 -20.26
N THR A 189 8.59 -4.50 -18.97
CA THR A 189 9.33 -5.65 -18.43
C THR A 189 8.42 -6.81 -18.05
N ARG A 190 7.09 -6.58 -18.03
CA ARG A 190 6.09 -7.49 -17.42
C ARG A 190 6.43 -7.84 -15.96
N ALA A 191 7.20 -6.98 -15.29
CA ALA A 191 7.47 -7.14 -13.86
C ALA A 191 6.21 -6.84 -13.08
N ARG A 192 5.84 -7.77 -12.19
CA ARG A 192 4.77 -7.54 -11.22
C ARG A 192 5.37 -6.85 -10.01
N ALA A 193 4.66 -5.86 -9.50
CA ALA A 193 4.96 -5.24 -8.24
C ALA A 193 3.70 -5.27 -7.38
N ILE A 194 3.83 -5.76 -6.15
CA ILE A 194 2.76 -5.69 -5.14
C ILE A 194 3.22 -4.82 -4.00
N THR A 195 2.42 -3.85 -3.60
CA THR A 195 2.72 -2.95 -2.48
C THR A 195 1.66 -3.12 -1.40
N ARG A 196 2.07 -3.25 -0.15
CA ARG A 196 1.17 -3.28 1.00
C ARG A 196 1.57 -2.22 2.01
N PHE A 197 0.57 -1.54 2.55
CA PHE A 197 0.72 -0.55 3.61
C PHE A 197 0.36 -1.17 4.97
N PHE A 198 1.11 -0.80 6.00
CA PHE A 198 0.96 -1.32 7.36
C PHE A 198 1.03 -0.18 8.38
N ASN A 199 0.33 -0.35 9.50
CA ASN A 199 0.25 0.66 10.57
C ASN A 199 -0.11 2.04 10.00
N ILE A 200 -1.15 2.07 9.16
CA ILE A 200 -1.60 3.28 8.49
C ILE A 200 -2.14 4.26 9.53
N ILE A 201 -1.64 5.48 9.52
CA ILE A 201 -2.13 6.57 10.35
C ILE A 201 -2.69 7.62 9.41
N VAL A 202 -4.03 7.70 9.39
CA VAL A 202 -4.78 8.71 8.64
C VAL A 202 -4.71 10.07 9.36
N GLY A 203 -4.71 11.13 8.55
CA GLY A 203 -4.77 12.51 8.99
C GLY A 203 -3.61 13.36 8.46
N PRO A 204 -3.68 14.69 8.64
CA PRO A 204 -2.74 15.63 8.05
C PRO A 204 -1.29 15.31 8.42
N ILE A 205 -0.42 15.31 7.41
CA ILE A 205 1.02 15.28 7.63
C ILE A 205 1.46 16.69 7.99
N ARG A 206 1.79 16.92 9.26
CA ARG A 206 2.32 18.22 9.68
C ARG A 206 3.69 18.42 9.04
N GLN A 207 3.88 19.57 8.39
CA GLN A 207 5.24 20.07 8.24
C GLN A 207 5.79 20.25 9.64
N MET A 208 6.95 19.66 9.95
CA MET A 208 7.67 20.03 11.15
C MET A 208 7.84 21.55 11.09
N SER A 209 7.24 22.25 12.05
CA SER A 209 7.43 23.68 12.16
C SER A 209 8.91 23.94 12.43
N SER A 210 9.41 25.10 12.00
CA SER A 210 10.81 25.49 12.21
C SER A 210 11.23 25.41 13.69
N SER A 211 10.29 25.56 14.64
CA SER A 211 10.53 25.39 16.06
C SER A 211 10.82 23.94 16.47
N GLU A 212 10.11 22.95 15.92
CA GLU A 212 10.37 21.52 16.23
C GLU A 212 11.71 21.04 15.64
N SER A 213 12.13 21.63 14.51
CA SER A 213 13.45 21.34 13.91
C SER A 213 14.63 21.87 14.75
N ALA A 214 14.43 22.95 15.51
CA ALA A 214 15.43 23.49 16.42
C ALA A 214 15.58 22.61 17.66
N ASP A 215 14.46 22.17 18.25
CA ASP A 215 14.45 21.26 19.40
C ASP A 215 15.06 19.89 19.03
N GLN A 216 14.78 19.35 17.85
CA GLN A 216 15.41 18.11 17.40
C GLN A 216 16.91 18.26 17.10
N ARG A 217 17.38 19.42 16.59
CA ARG A 217 18.83 19.69 16.47
C ARG A 217 19.49 19.76 17.85
N GLN A 218 18.81 20.35 18.83
CA GLN A 218 19.32 20.44 20.20
C GLN A 218 19.38 19.06 20.87
N ILE A 219 18.37 18.21 20.64
CA ILE A 219 18.33 16.82 21.09
C ILE A 219 19.42 15.99 20.39
N ALA A 220 19.58 16.10 19.07
CA ALA A 220 20.62 15.39 18.33
C ALA A 220 22.04 15.83 18.74
N HIS A 221 22.24 17.12 19.02
CA HIS A 221 23.49 17.65 19.58
C HIS A 221 23.75 17.08 20.99
N GLN A 222 22.72 17.02 21.84
CA GLN A 222 22.82 16.47 23.19
C GLN A 222 23.13 14.96 23.20
N TYR A 223 22.56 14.19 22.26
CA TYR A 223 22.86 12.76 22.11
C TYR A 223 24.21 12.50 21.42
N GLY A 224 24.59 13.31 20.43
CA GLY A 224 25.90 13.23 19.77
C GLY A 224 27.07 13.46 20.73
N GLU A 225 26.93 14.42 21.65
CA GLU A 225 27.92 14.68 22.70
C GLU A 225 27.93 13.57 23.77
N ARG A 226 26.77 12.97 24.10
CA ARG A 226 26.70 11.79 24.99
C ARG A 226 27.37 10.55 24.39
N THR A 227 27.25 10.33 23.09
CA THR A 227 27.94 9.21 22.42
C THR A 227 29.46 9.43 22.32
N LYS A 228 29.95 10.67 22.16
CA LYS A 228 31.40 10.96 22.26
C LYS A 228 31.96 10.69 23.66
N LEU A 229 31.18 10.95 24.70
CA LEU A 229 31.55 10.60 26.08
C LEU A 229 31.61 9.09 26.32
N LEU A 230 30.74 8.29 25.67
CA LEU A 230 30.75 6.83 25.80
C LEU A 230 31.92 6.16 25.04
N TRP A 231 32.36 6.72 23.91
CA TRP A 231 33.53 6.20 23.16
C TRP A 231 34.90 6.58 23.75
N ASN A 232 34.97 7.61 24.61
CA ASN A 232 36.21 8.00 25.28
C ASN A 232 36.48 7.26 26.61
N VAL A 233 35.60 6.35 27.05
CA VAL A 233 35.77 5.60 28.30
C VAL A 233 36.47 4.24 28.09
N GLU A 234 36.60 3.75 26.85
CA GLU A 234 37.26 2.46 26.57
C GLU A 234 38.64 2.56 25.89
N GLY A 235 39.17 3.78 25.68
CA GLY A 235 40.51 4.01 25.12
C GLY A 235 41.67 4.03 26.12
N GLY A 236 41.44 3.62 27.38
CA GLY A 236 42.41 3.73 28.47
C GLY A 236 43.01 2.40 28.91
N LYS A 237 44.12 2.01 28.27
CA LYS A 237 45.10 0.98 28.67
C LYS A 237 44.67 -0.49 28.60
N LYS A 238 45.27 -1.21 27.65
CA LYS A 238 46.34 -2.19 27.94
C LYS A 238 47.32 -2.24 26.78
#